data_AF-A0A0R3PEU5-F1
#
_entry.id   AF-A0A0R3PEU5-F1
#
_cell.length_a   1.000
_cell.length_b   1.000
_cell.length_c   1.000
_cell.angle_alpha   90.00
_cell.angle_beta   90.00
_cell.angle_gamma   90.00
#
_symmetry.space_group_name_H-M   'P 1'
#
loop_
_entity.id
_entity.type
_entity.pdbx_description
1 polymer ?
#
loop_
_entity_poly.entity_id
_entity_poly.type
_entity_poly.pdbx_seq_one_letter_code
_entity_poly.pdbx_strand_id
1 'polypeptide(L)'
;MGSVIWTPGHTPDSLTLWYEHDKRLFVGDLFYRFDDIMFYDHTNIQDYEASTRKIISFIMNQTQPKQIRYSASKKDRDFECLPVFKQYHRFLLSVLAGTHIGSPLRIDEADGWRFETRDKSMRIILSHDIVKRLNKAREKVQQYT
;
A
#
# COMPACT_ATOMS: atom_id res chain seq x y z
N MET A 1 -9.20 -16.53 -18.59
CA MET A 1 -9.73 -17.00 -17.30
C MET A 1 -9.22 -16.08 -16.20
N GLY A 2 -10.10 -15.51 -15.37
CA GLY A 2 -9.67 -14.63 -14.26
C GLY A 2 -9.04 -15.40 -13.10
N SER A 3 -8.36 -14.70 -12.19
CA SER A 3 -7.81 -15.30 -10.97
C SER A 3 -8.05 -14.43 -9.73
N VAL A 4 -8.06 -15.08 -8.57
CA VAL A 4 -8.16 -14.42 -7.26
C VAL A 4 -6.80 -14.49 -6.59
N ILE A 5 -6.33 -13.35 -6.11
CA ILE A 5 -5.03 -13.21 -5.45
C ILE A 5 -5.30 -12.79 -4.00
N TRP A 6 -4.97 -13.65 -3.04
CA TRP A 6 -5.02 -13.27 -1.62
C TRP A 6 -3.94 -12.23 -1.32
N THR A 7 -4.36 -11.08 -0.77
CA THR A 7 -3.55 -9.90 -0.50
C THR A 7 -3.84 -9.36 0.91
N PRO A 8 -3.51 -10.12 1.97
CA PRO A 8 -3.73 -9.71 3.35
C PRO A 8 -2.91 -8.46 3.68
N GLY A 9 -3.39 -7.68 4.64
CA GLY A 9 -2.62 -6.57 5.19
C GLY A 9 -3.50 -5.43 5.68
N HIS A 10 -4.29 -4.84 4.77
CA HIS A 10 -5.29 -3.85 5.14
C HIS A 10 -6.34 -4.49 6.05
N THR A 11 -6.90 -5.61 5.57
CA THR A 11 -7.60 -6.63 6.38
C THR A 11 -6.97 -8.01 6.11
N PRO A 12 -7.10 -8.99 7.02
CA PRO A 12 -6.51 -10.33 6.84
C PRO A 12 -7.13 -11.12 5.68
N ASP A 13 -8.35 -10.79 5.28
CA ASP A 13 -9.13 -11.43 4.22
C ASP A 13 -9.14 -10.66 2.90
N SER A 14 -8.39 -9.55 2.81
CA SER A 14 -8.29 -8.74 1.60
C SER A 14 -7.87 -9.55 0.36
N LEU A 15 -8.53 -9.31 -0.76
CA LEU A 15 -8.30 -9.97 -2.05
C LEU A 15 -8.07 -8.94 -3.16
N THR A 16 -7.29 -9.35 -4.16
CA THR A 16 -7.17 -8.67 -5.46
C THR A 16 -7.68 -9.59 -6.56
N LEU A 17 -8.49 -9.08 -7.48
CA LEU A 17 -9.03 -9.86 -8.59
C LEU A 17 -8.30 -9.52 -9.89
N TRP A 18 -7.89 -10.53 -10.64
CA TRP A 18 -7.35 -10.38 -11.98
C TRP A 18 -8.40 -10.70 -13.03
N TYR A 19 -8.72 -9.72 -13.85
CA TYR A 19 -9.60 -9.86 -15.00
C TYR A 19 -8.80 -9.83 -16.30
N GLU A 20 -8.44 -11.03 -16.76
CA GLU A 20 -7.53 -11.23 -17.89
C GLU A 20 -8.00 -10.58 -19.20
N HIS A 21 -9.31 -10.64 -19.49
CA HIS A 21 -9.86 -10.15 -20.74
C HIS A 21 -9.62 -8.64 -20.95
N ASP A 22 -9.58 -7.87 -19.86
CA ASP A 22 -9.37 -6.41 -19.89
C ASP A 22 -7.99 -6.02 -19.35
N LYS A 23 -7.11 -7.00 -19.13
CA LYS A 23 -5.81 -6.83 -18.49
C LYS A 23 -5.86 -5.98 -17.22
N ARG A 24 -6.91 -6.18 -16.39
CA ARG A 24 -7.23 -5.29 -15.27
C ARG A 24 -7.19 -6.00 -13.92
N LEU A 25 -6.53 -5.36 -12.94
CA LEU A 25 -6.57 -5.72 -11.52
C LEU A 25 -7.64 -4.92 -10.77
N PHE A 26 -8.45 -5.57 -9.95
CA PHE A 26 -9.31 -4.92 -8.97
C PHE A 26 -8.69 -5.07 -7.60
N VAL A 27 -8.14 -3.98 -7.06
CA VAL A 27 -7.22 -4.02 -5.91
C VAL A 27 -7.89 -3.64 -4.58
N GLY A 28 -9.18 -3.30 -4.60
CA GLY A 28 -9.91 -2.88 -3.41
C GLY A 28 -9.24 -1.71 -2.69
N ASP A 29 -8.91 -1.92 -1.42
CA ASP A 29 -8.27 -0.93 -0.54
C ASP A 29 -6.75 -1.12 -0.45
N LEU A 30 -6.17 -2.02 -1.26
CA LEU A 30 -4.73 -2.25 -1.30
C LEU A 30 -3.97 -1.01 -1.78
N PHE A 31 -4.55 -0.18 -2.66
CA PHE A 31 -3.87 1.02 -3.16
C PHE A 31 -4.86 2.07 -3.68
N TYR A 32 -4.60 3.33 -3.34
CA TYR A 32 -5.20 4.52 -3.95
C TYR A 32 -4.10 5.50 -4.34
N ARG A 33 -4.26 6.16 -5.49
CA ARG A 33 -3.36 7.25 -5.88
C ARG A 33 -3.84 8.58 -5.28
N PHE A 34 -5.14 8.86 -5.33
CA PHE A 34 -5.65 10.20 -5.01
C PHE A 34 -6.46 10.26 -3.72
N ASP A 35 -6.30 9.28 -2.84
CA ASP A 35 -7.03 9.19 -1.58
C ASP A 35 -6.14 8.63 -0.46
N ASP A 36 -6.60 8.75 0.77
CA ASP A 36 -5.87 8.26 1.93
C ASP A 36 -6.11 6.74 2.08
N ILE A 37 -5.02 5.98 2.22
CA ILE A 37 -5.07 4.60 2.70
C ILE A 37 -4.89 4.66 4.22
N MET A 38 -5.91 4.22 4.95
CA MET A 38 -5.92 4.27 6.41
C MET A 38 -5.52 2.91 6.98
N PHE A 39 -4.49 2.89 7.82
CA PHE A 39 -4.06 1.69 8.51
C PHE A 39 -4.41 1.80 9.99
N TYR A 40 -5.24 0.86 10.44
CA TYR A 40 -5.76 0.78 11.80
C TYR A 40 -5.14 -0.40 12.54
N ASP A 41 -5.55 -0.63 13.78
CA ASP A 41 -4.84 -1.58 14.66
C ASP A 41 -4.92 -3.04 14.18
N HIS A 42 -5.93 -3.38 13.38
CA HIS A 42 -6.07 -4.69 12.73
C HIS A 42 -5.22 -4.84 11.45
N THR A 43 -4.62 -3.77 10.94
CA THR A 43 -3.72 -3.82 9.80
C THR A 43 -2.41 -4.51 10.19
N ASN A 44 -2.03 -5.53 9.41
CA ASN A 44 -0.68 -6.09 9.46
C ASN A 44 0.18 -5.47 8.36
N ILE A 45 1.07 -4.56 8.75
CA ILE A 45 1.96 -3.83 7.84
C ILE A 45 2.94 -4.74 7.10
N GLN A 46 3.40 -5.82 7.74
CA GLN A 46 4.30 -6.78 7.09
C GLN A 46 3.58 -7.55 5.99
N ASP A 47 2.37 -8.03 6.27
CA ASP A 47 1.54 -8.70 5.27
C ASP A 47 1.15 -7.74 4.15
N TYR A 48 0.85 -6.48 4.48
CA TYR A 48 0.51 -5.45 3.52
C TYR A 48 1.66 -5.14 2.54
N GLU A 49 2.90 -5.00 3.04
CA GLU A 49 4.09 -4.86 2.20
C GLU A 49 4.26 -6.08 1.30
N ALA A 50 4.15 -7.29 1.87
CA ALA A 50 4.30 -8.53 1.12
C ALA A 50 3.25 -8.66 0.01
N SER A 51 2.00 -8.27 0.29
CA SER A 51 0.91 -8.22 -0.68
C SER A 51 1.16 -7.20 -1.79
N THR A 52 1.64 -6.00 -1.45
CA THR A 52 2.02 -4.97 -2.42
C THR A 52 3.12 -5.49 -3.36
N ARG A 53 4.17 -6.10 -2.80
CA ARG A 53 5.25 -6.72 -3.57
C ARG A 53 4.75 -7.87 -4.44
N LYS A 54 3.86 -8.72 -3.92
CA LYS A 54 3.24 -9.84 -4.66
C LYS A 54 2.49 -9.35 -5.89
N ILE A 55 1.74 -8.25 -5.78
CA ILE A 55 1.05 -7.63 -6.92
C ILE A 55 2.04 -7.06 -7.94
N ILE A 56 3.11 -6.41 -7.50
CA ILE A 56 4.17 -5.93 -8.42
C ILE A 56 4.80 -7.10 -9.17
N SER A 57 5.14 -8.19 -8.49
CA SER A 57 5.67 -9.40 -9.12
C SER A 57 4.68 -9.99 -10.13
N PHE A 58 3.40 -10.06 -9.78
CA PHE A 58 2.34 -10.52 -10.69
C PHE A 58 2.28 -9.67 -11.96
N ILE A 59 2.30 -8.34 -11.83
CA ILE A 59 2.27 -7.39 -12.97
C ILE A 59 3.51 -7.59 -13.85
N MET A 60 4.70 -7.68 -13.25
CA MET A 60 5.96 -7.80 -13.96
C MET A 60 6.11 -9.12 -14.72
N ASN A 61 5.42 -10.17 -14.28
CA ASN A 61 5.43 -11.49 -14.92
C ASN A 61 4.41 -11.62 -16.07
N GLN A 62 3.60 -10.59 -16.33
CA GLN A 62 2.69 -10.59 -17.49
C GLN A 62 3.47 -10.42 -18.80
N THR A 63 2.91 -10.90 -19.91
CA THR A 63 3.53 -10.75 -21.24
C THR A 63 3.74 -9.30 -21.64
N GLN A 64 2.84 -8.40 -21.21
CA GLN A 64 2.88 -6.96 -21.51
C GLN A 64 2.64 -6.14 -20.22
N PRO A 65 3.61 -6.07 -19.29
CA PRO A 65 3.43 -5.46 -17.96
C PRO A 65 2.98 -4.00 -17.97
N LYS A 66 3.38 -3.23 -18.99
CA LYS A 66 3.02 -1.82 -19.14
C LYS A 66 1.57 -1.60 -19.57
N GLN A 67 0.89 -2.63 -20.07
CA GLN A 67 -0.52 -2.54 -20.47
C GLN A 67 -1.48 -2.94 -19.34
N ILE A 68 -0.95 -3.38 -18.20
CA ILE A 68 -1.78 -3.81 -17.07
C ILE A 68 -2.36 -2.58 -16.37
N ARG A 69 -3.68 -2.59 -16.19
CA ARG A 69 -4.44 -1.51 -15.54
C ARG A 69 -4.99 -1.97 -14.20
N TYR A 70 -5.35 -1.04 -13.32
CA TYR A 70 -6.01 -1.35 -12.05
C TYR A 70 -7.24 -0.48 -11.83
N SER A 71 -8.14 -0.97 -10.98
CA SER A 71 -9.22 -0.20 -10.38
C SER A 71 -9.25 -0.44 -8.87
N ALA A 72 -9.37 0.63 -8.11
CA ALA A 72 -9.52 0.58 -6.66
C ALA A 72 -10.99 0.77 -6.25
N SER A 73 -11.31 0.58 -4.98
CA SER A 73 -12.68 0.75 -4.45
C SER A 73 -13.17 2.21 -4.47
N LYS A 74 -12.26 3.18 -4.62
CA LYS A 74 -12.56 4.62 -4.61
C LYS A 74 -12.56 5.23 -6.02
N LYS A 75 -11.66 6.20 -6.27
CA LYS A 75 -11.69 7.08 -7.46
C LYS A 75 -10.84 6.56 -8.62
N ASP A 76 -9.89 5.67 -8.34
CA ASP A 76 -8.97 5.11 -9.32
C ASP A 76 -9.70 4.09 -10.19
N ARG A 77 -10.23 4.54 -11.32
CA ARG A 77 -10.92 3.72 -12.33
C ARG A 77 -10.03 3.56 -13.54
N ASP A 78 -9.60 2.32 -13.78
CA ASP A 78 -8.82 1.93 -14.95
C ASP A 78 -7.52 2.73 -15.15
N PHE A 79 -6.65 2.77 -14.14
CA PHE A 79 -5.36 3.46 -14.20
C PHE A 79 -4.21 2.51 -14.53
N GLU A 80 -3.11 3.03 -15.06
CA GLU A 80 -1.91 2.22 -15.32
C GLU A 80 -1.28 1.71 -14.01
N CYS A 81 -0.93 0.42 -13.98
CA CYS A 81 -0.22 -0.15 -12.82
C CYS A 81 1.23 0.32 -12.74
N LEU A 82 1.93 0.37 -13.88
CA LEU A 82 3.33 0.77 -13.94
C LEU A 82 3.47 2.17 -14.54
N PRO A 83 4.33 3.03 -13.96
CA PRO A 83 5.28 2.77 -12.88
C PRO A 83 4.69 2.92 -11.46
N VAL A 84 3.40 3.25 -11.34
CA VAL A 84 2.75 3.71 -10.11
C VAL A 84 2.91 2.76 -8.93
N PHE A 85 2.66 1.45 -9.11
CA PHE A 85 2.81 0.47 -8.02
C PHE A 85 4.26 0.35 -7.52
N LYS A 86 5.26 0.48 -8.41
CA LYS A 86 6.68 0.49 -8.00
C LYS A 86 7.03 1.75 -7.21
N GLN A 87 6.49 2.89 -7.60
CA GLN A 87 6.65 4.14 -6.87
C GLN A 87 5.99 4.05 -5.50
N TYR A 88 4.79 3.47 -5.43
CA TYR A 88 4.07 3.23 -4.18
C TYR A 88 4.84 2.32 -3.24
N HIS A 89 5.37 1.20 -3.72
CA HIS A 89 6.17 0.31 -2.89
C HIS A 89 7.44 0.98 -2.35
N ARG A 90 8.12 1.79 -3.15
CA ARG A 90 9.27 2.59 -2.68
C ARG A 90 8.87 3.59 -1.60
N PHE A 91 7.75 4.28 -1.79
CA PHE A 91 7.19 5.20 -0.81
C PHE A 91 6.79 4.48 0.49
N LEU A 92 6.14 3.33 0.39
CA LEU A 92 5.82 2.49 1.55
C LEU A 92 7.10 2.10 2.31
N LEU A 93 8.11 1.61 1.60
CA LEU A 93 9.38 1.21 2.22
C LEU A 93 10.11 2.38 2.89
N SER A 94 10.10 3.59 2.33
CA SER A 94 10.69 4.76 2.99
C SER A 94 9.94 5.15 4.26
N VAL A 95 8.62 5.01 4.27
CA VAL A 95 7.81 5.20 5.49
C VAL A 95 8.18 4.14 6.53
N LEU A 96 8.27 2.86 6.15
CA LEU A 96 8.61 1.76 7.08
C LEU A 96 10.03 1.88 7.63
N ALA A 97 11.00 2.28 6.80
CA ALA A 97 12.37 2.53 7.22
C ALA A 97 12.52 3.78 8.10
N GLY A 98 11.51 4.66 8.14
CA GLY A 98 11.56 5.92 8.89
C GLY A 98 12.36 7.02 8.19
N THR A 99 12.63 6.88 6.89
CA THR A 99 13.32 7.90 6.08
C THR A 99 12.34 8.86 5.41
N HIS A 100 11.05 8.52 5.35
CA HIS A 100 9.99 9.43 4.91
C HIS A 100 9.41 10.19 6.11
N ILE A 101 9.42 11.51 6.04
CA ILE A 101 8.89 12.36 7.11
C ILE A 101 7.36 12.40 6.99
N GLY A 102 6.68 12.05 8.07
CA GLY A 102 5.24 12.22 8.23
C GLY A 102 4.92 13.36 9.18
N SER A 103 3.66 13.81 9.16
CA SER A 103 3.14 14.80 10.10
C SER A 103 2.07 14.16 11.01
N PRO A 104 1.99 14.58 12.28
CA PRO A 104 0.86 14.21 13.13
C PRO A 104 -0.45 14.65 12.47
N LEU A 105 -1.46 13.79 12.52
CA LEU A 105 -2.79 14.03 12.02
C LEU A 105 -3.80 13.56 13.06
N ARG A 106 -4.75 14.41 13.40
CA ARG A 106 -5.89 14.06 14.23
C ARG A 106 -7.08 13.77 13.32
N ILE A 107 -7.61 12.56 13.39
CA ILE A 107 -8.78 12.12 12.61
C ILE A 107 -9.85 11.76 13.62
N ASP A 108 -10.87 12.61 13.75
CA ASP A 108 -11.92 12.47 14.74
C ASP A 108 -11.35 12.34 16.18
N GLU A 109 -11.70 11.25 16.88
CA GLU A 109 -11.20 10.93 18.22
C GLU A 109 -9.86 10.16 18.22
N ALA A 110 -9.29 9.87 17.05
CA ALA A 110 -8.07 9.07 16.90
C ALA A 110 -6.86 9.91 16.45
N ASP A 111 -5.72 9.69 17.11
CA ASP A 111 -4.44 10.25 16.72
C ASP A 111 -3.71 9.31 15.74
N GLY A 112 -3.09 9.88 14.72
CA GLY A 112 -2.31 9.15 13.71
C GLY A 112 -1.20 9.99 13.08
N TRP A 113 -0.48 9.40 12.13
CA TRP A 113 0.51 10.10 11.31
C TRP A 113 0.16 9.96 9.84
N ARG A 114 0.14 11.08 9.13
CA ARG A 114 0.05 11.11 7.68
C ARG A 114 1.43 11.13 7.06
N PHE A 115 1.62 10.30 6.05
CA PHE A 115 2.76 10.33 5.16
C PHE A 115 2.25 10.57 3.75
N GLU A 116 2.89 11.48 3.02
CA GLU A 116 2.50 11.81 1.66
C GLU A 116 3.70 12.08 0.76
N THR A 117 3.57 11.73 -0.52
CA THR A 117 4.56 12.14 -1.53
C THR A 117 4.48 13.64 -1.79
N ARG A 118 5.57 14.23 -2.32
CA ARG A 118 5.65 15.68 -2.58
C ARG A 118 4.56 16.19 -3.53
N ASP A 119 4.18 15.36 -4.50
CA ASP A 119 3.11 15.64 -5.47
C ASP A 119 1.70 15.26 -4.94
N LYS A 120 1.62 14.75 -3.71
CA LYS A 120 0.40 14.30 -3.02
C LYS A 120 -0.36 13.19 -3.74
N SER A 121 0.31 12.49 -4.66
CA SER A 121 -0.25 11.39 -5.45
C SER A 121 -0.20 10.03 -4.73
N MET A 122 0.28 9.99 -3.49
CA MET A 122 0.21 8.82 -2.61
C MET A 122 0.14 9.30 -1.17
N ARG A 123 -0.82 8.77 -0.41
CA ARG A 123 -1.06 9.14 0.98
C ARG A 123 -1.39 7.91 1.80
N ILE A 124 -0.65 7.72 2.89
CA ILE A 124 -0.98 6.71 3.90
C ILE A 124 -1.10 7.35 5.27
N ILE A 125 -2.01 6.81 6.08
CA ILE A 125 -2.24 7.24 7.45
C ILE A 125 -2.02 6.02 8.33
N LEU A 126 -1.12 6.14 9.31
CA LEU A 126 -0.85 5.12 10.31
C LEU A 126 -1.50 5.52 11.64
N SER A 127 -2.22 4.60 12.29
CA SER A 127 -2.67 4.80 13.67
C SER A 127 -1.48 5.02 14.61
N HIS A 128 -1.72 5.71 15.73
CA HIS A 128 -0.71 5.91 16.78
C HIS A 128 0.00 4.61 17.18
N ASP A 129 -0.75 3.52 17.35
CA ASP A 129 -0.21 2.22 17.76
C ASP A 129 0.69 1.58 16.71
N ILE A 130 0.38 1.74 15.41
CA ILE A 130 1.29 1.29 14.34
C ILE A 130 2.59 2.09 14.38
N VAL A 131 2.51 3.42 14.49
CA VAL A 131 3.70 4.28 14.54
C VAL A 131 4.60 3.91 15.72
N LYS A 132 4.01 3.70 16.91
CA LYS A 132 4.72 3.28 18.11
C LYS A 132 5.42 1.93 17.92
N ARG A 133 4.75 0.95 17.31
CA ARG A 133 5.35 -0.36 16.99
C ARG A 133 6.51 -0.24 16.00
N LEU A 134 6.38 0.58 14.96
CA LEU A 134 7.44 0.82 13.97
C LEU A 134 8.65 1.50 14.60
N ASN A 135 8.46 2.53 15.43
CA ASN A 135 9.57 3.20 16.11
C ASN A 135 10.33 2.24 17.03
N LYS A 136 9.62 1.44 17.83
CA LYS A 136 10.22 0.40 18.67
C LYS A 136 11.01 -0.64 17.86
N ALA A 137 10.51 -1.01 16.68
CA ALA A 137 11.21 -1.94 15.79
C ALA A 137 12.51 -1.34 15.25
N ARG A 138 12.51 -0.05 14.89
CA ARG A 138 13.71 0.68 14.40
C ARG A 138 14.77 0.82 15.48
N GLU A 139 14.37 1.19 16.70
CA GLU A 139 15.27 1.30 17.85
C GLU A 139 16.00 -0.02 18.13
N LYS A 140 15.28 -1.16 18.04
CA LYS A 140 15.90 -2.48 18.18
C LYS A 140 16.96 -2.73 17.12
N VAL A 141 16.69 -2.44 15.85
CA VAL A 141 17.67 -2.65 14.76
C VAL A 141 18.94 -1.82 14.99
N GLN A 142 18.81 -0.57 15.46
CA GLN A 142 19.95 0.28 15.79
C GLN A 142 20.79 -0.25 16.96
N GLN A 143 20.21 -1.01 17.89
CA GLN A 143 20.97 -1.62 19.00
C GLN A 143 21.80 -2.83 18.58
N TYR A 144 21.50 -3.44 17.42
CA TYR A 144 22.22 -4.60 16.87
C TYR A 144 23.13 -4.25 15.69
N THR A 145 23.27 -2.97 15.35
CA THR A 145 24.15 -2.45 14.28
C THR A 145 25.29 -1.65 14.89
#